data_AF-A0AA48GX12-F1
#
_entry.id   AF-A0AA48GX12-F1
#
_cell.length_a   1.000
_cell.length_b   1.000
_cell.length_c   1.000
_cell.angle_alpha   90.00
_cell.angle_beta   90.00
_cell.angle_gamma   90.00
#
_symmetry.space_group_name_H-M   'P 1'
#
loop_
_entity.id
_entity.type
_entity.pdbx_description
1 polymer ?
#
loop_
_entity_poly.entity_id
_entity_poly.type
_entity_poly.pdbx_seq_one_letter_code
_entity_poly.pdbx_strand_id
1 'polypeptide(L)'
;MKAFSALGIVSALLLSSQTASAEEVYAVSPTGQPEALFANEPEEVLASLSELCRVNEGNVVEREKFSITCEFEIYGDDPLTGVLNIVTLSESPRAYFRFDLNTVDGGTMATASGWAGTVSLGRESRVAYEDARFQNNVTNFMLNAGGQYTPGTTFPNHALLGLRLEPVEQPRRGYVVREVVPGGQGDQAQLALEDVITRIAGERVREPQDLLPALEEAAEERSFTVEFYRGSERRSVTVETVFRDPIPGAPLGNLSPTVGEGEPQSIELDEPDGTSVTDSIAELERLADLRDRGVLSEAEFTQMKARILANDPPAEGAPATSPTWVLVNSNGGGWDQYVDRRSIRMISNGYKQAWVRNDFGRPNRHGDTSRRNLSEFDCAMGRFRHLESVYYQGEEVTTQDDPSSEWITASRIGIGSERTLTYVCEGRLAE
;
A
#
# COMPACT_ATOMS: atom_id res chain seq x y z
N MET A 1 19.27 -2.89 -75.08
CA MET A 1 18.92 -3.86 -74.02
C MET A 1 19.37 -3.30 -72.67
N LYS A 2 18.43 -2.98 -71.77
CA LYS A 2 18.65 -2.85 -70.32
C LYS A 2 17.32 -3.23 -69.66
N ALA A 3 17.33 -4.21 -68.78
CA ALA A 3 16.17 -4.61 -67.98
C ALA A 3 16.38 -4.13 -66.55
N PHE A 4 15.37 -3.51 -65.96
CA PHE A 4 15.33 -3.17 -64.53
C PHE A 4 14.33 -4.11 -63.86
N SER A 5 14.83 -5.02 -63.03
CA SER A 5 13.98 -5.83 -62.15
C SER A 5 13.70 -5.05 -60.87
N ALA A 6 12.44 -4.69 -60.64
CA ALA A 6 12.02 -4.10 -59.37
C ALA A 6 11.79 -5.21 -58.34
N LEU A 7 12.53 -5.20 -57.24
CA LEU A 7 12.28 -6.07 -56.09
C LEU A 7 11.27 -5.38 -55.15
N GLY A 8 10.04 -5.90 -55.10
CA GLY A 8 9.05 -5.46 -54.13
C GLY A 8 9.29 -6.11 -52.77
N ILE A 9 9.70 -5.33 -51.77
CA ILE A 9 9.80 -5.80 -50.38
C ILE A 9 8.42 -5.69 -49.74
N VAL A 10 7.81 -6.84 -49.43
CA VAL A 10 6.55 -6.91 -48.68
C VAL A 10 6.88 -7.08 -47.20
N SER A 11 6.92 -5.97 -46.47
CA SER A 11 7.06 -5.98 -45.01
C SER A 11 5.74 -6.41 -44.36
N ALA A 12 5.64 -7.69 -44.00
CA ALA A 12 4.54 -8.21 -43.20
C ALA A 12 4.65 -7.70 -41.75
N LEU A 13 3.81 -6.74 -41.38
CA LEU A 13 3.64 -6.29 -40.00
C LEU A 13 2.87 -7.36 -39.21
N LEU A 14 3.62 -8.26 -38.55
CA LEU A 14 3.08 -9.14 -37.53
C LEU A 14 2.73 -8.31 -36.29
N LEU A 15 1.46 -7.90 -36.20
CA LEU A 15 0.87 -7.39 -34.97
C LEU A 15 0.74 -8.54 -33.97
N SER A 16 1.78 -8.73 -33.15
CA SER A 16 1.72 -9.61 -31.99
C SER A 16 0.75 -9.02 -30.98
N SER A 17 -0.51 -9.47 -31.04
CA SER A 17 -1.51 -9.19 -30.01
C SER A 17 -1.05 -9.84 -28.71
N GLN A 18 -0.44 -9.06 -27.82
CA GLN A 18 -0.24 -9.46 -26.44
C GLN A 18 -1.63 -9.61 -25.82
N THR A 19 -2.04 -10.85 -25.56
CA THR A 19 -3.09 -11.11 -24.58
C THR A 19 -2.57 -10.60 -23.25
N ALA A 20 -3.26 -9.66 -22.63
CA ALA A 20 -3.07 -9.43 -21.20
C ALA A 20 -3.47 -10.75 -20.52
N SER A 21 -2.53 -11.40 -19.82
CA SER A 21 -2.85 -12.55 -18.98
C SER A 21 -3.92 -12.12 -17.99
N ALA A 22 -4.96 -12.94 -17.84
CA ALA A 22 -5.94 -12.72 -16.79
C ALA A 22 -5.22 -13.01 -15.46
N GLU A 23 -5.08 -11.99 -14.63
CA GLU A 23 -4.47 -12.08 -13.29
C GLU A 23 -5.16 -13.20 -12.52
N GLU A 24 -4.41 -14.17 -11.97
CA GLU A 24 -5.01 -15.37 -11.37
C GLU A 24 -5.09 -15.32 -9.83
N VAL A 25 -5.99 -16.14 -9.28
CA VAL A 25 -6.26 -16.18 -7.84
C VAL A 25 -5.16 -16.96 -7.12
N TYR A 26 -4.43 -16.30 -6.22
CA TYR A 26 -3.35 -16.93 -5.44
C TYR A 26 -3.87 -18.02 -4.49
N ALA A 27 -5.00 -17.76 -3.83
CA ALA A 27 -5.60 -18.62 -2.81
C ALA A 27 -7.08 -18.86 -3.12
N VAL A 28 -7.39 -20.01 -3.70
CA VAL A 28 -8.76 -20.42 -4.04
C VAL A 28 -9.37 -21.13 -2.84
N SER A 29 -10.28 -20.45 -2.16
CA SER A 29 -11.04 -20.97 -1.02
C SER A 29 -12.07 -22.05 -1.43
N PRO A 30 -12.61 -22.83 -0.49
CA PRO A 30 -13.68 -23.80 -0.77
C PRO A 30 -14.97 -23.19 -1.35
N THR A 31 -15.26 -21.90 -1.09
CA THR A 31 -16.42 -21.18 -1.65
C THR A 31 -16.11 -20.47 -2.96
N GLY A 32 -14.83 -20.32 -3.30
CA GLY A 32 -14.36 -19.48 -4.40
C GLY A 32 -14.42 -17.98 -4.11
N GLN A 33 -14.92 -17.54 -2.94
CA GLN A 33 -14.96 -16.15 -2.53
C GLN A 33 -13.71 -15.77 -1.70
N PRO A 34 -13.39 -14.48 -1.52
CA PRO A 34 -12.42 -14.06 -0.52
C PRO A 34 -12.97 -14.36 0.87
N GLU A 35 -12.31 -15.24 1.63
CA GLU A 35 -12.71 -15.63 2.99
C GLU A 35 -11.49 -15.90 3.90
N ALA A 36 -11.67 -15.70 5.20
CA ALA A 36 -10.65 -15.96 6.21
C ALA A 36 -11.28 -16.39 7.53
N LEU A 37 -10.61 -17.33 8.22
CA LEU A 37 -10.97 -17.82 9.54
C LEU A 37 -10.16 -17.07 10.61
N PHE A 38 -10.85 -16.48 11.58
CA PHE A 38 -10.28 -15.80 12.74
C PHE A 38 -10.54 -16.64 13.99
N ALA A 39 -9.58 -16.71 14.91
CA ALA A 39 -9.74 -17.41 16.19
C ALA A 39 -10.54 -16.63 17.25
N ASN A 40 -10.96 -15.41 16.92
CA ASN A 40 -11.57 -14.44 17.82
C ASN A 40 -13.08 -14.35 17.60
N GLU A 41 -13.80 -13.77 18.58
CA GLU A 41 -15.23 -13.48 18.48
C GLU A 41 -15.52 -12.35 17.47
N PRO A 42 -16.73 -12.30 16.85
CA PRO A 42 -17.01 -11.37 15.76
C PRO A 42 -16.82 -9.88 16.09
N GLU A 43 -17.04 -9.47 17.35
CA GLU A 43 -16.85 -8.08 17.78
C GLU A 43 -15.37 -7.64 17.73
N GLU A 44 -14.44 -8.54 18.10
CA GLU A 44 -13.00 -8.31 18.00
C GLU A 44 -12.55 -8.31 16.53
N VAL A 45 -13.11 -9.20 15.69
CA VAL A 45 -12.82 -9.25 14.26
C VAL A 45 -13.28 -7.97 13.55
N LEU A 46 -14.48 -7.47 13.88
CA LEU A 46 -14.95 -6.17 13.40
C LEU A 46 -14.02 -5.03 13.84
N ALA A 47 -13.47 -5.08 15.06
CA ALA A 47 -12.52 -4.07 15.53
C ALA A 47 -11.19 -4.11 14.76
N SER A 48 -10.62 -5.31 14.54
CA SER A 48 -9.40 -5.48 13.72
C SER A 48 -9.58 -5.03 12.27
N LEU A 49 -10.71 -5.37 11.64
CA LEU A 49 -11.04 -4.92 10.29
C LEU A 49 -11.26 -3.40 10.24
N SER A 50 -11.97 -2.82 11.23
CA SER A 50 -12.17 -1.36 11.35
C SER A 50 -10.84 -0.61 11.38
N GLU A 51 -9.91 -1.05 12.24
CA GLU A 51 -8.62 -0.40 12.39
C GLU A 51 -7.77 -0.58 11.12
N LEU A 52 -7.76 -1.77 10.52
CA LEU A 52 -7.01 -1.99 9.29
C LEU A 52 -7.54 -1.17 8.11
N CYS A 53 -8.85 -0.90 8.02
CA CYS A 53 -9.39 0.02 7.00
C CYS A 53 -8.79 1.41 7.16
N ARG A 54 -8.77 1.95 8.39
CA ARG A 54 -8.23 3.28 8.70
C ARG A 54 -6.71 3.37 8.49
N VAL A 55 -5.98 2.30 8.80
CA VAL A 55 -4.54 2.18 8.55
C VAL A 55 -4.20 2.17 7.05
N ASN A 56 -5.12 1.73 6.19
CA ASN A 56 -4.99 1.76 4.73
C ASN A 56 -5.74 2.95 4.10
N GLU A 57 -5.83 4.08 4.81
CA GLU A 57 -6.43 5.35 4.36
C GLU A 57 -7.93 5.26 3.95
N GLY A 58 -8.64 4.21 4.39
CA GLY A 58 -10.06 3.99 4.14
C GLY A 58 -10.98 4.41 5.29
N ASN A 59 -12.21 4.79 4.95
CA ASN A 59 -13.27 5.17 5.88
C ASN A 59 -14.16 3.97 6.21
N VAL A 60 -14.63 3.85 7.46
CA VAL A 60 -15.71 2.91 7.81
C VAL A 60 -17.03 3.62 7.59
N VAL A 61 -17.77 3.24 6.53
CA VAL A 61 -19.02 3.91 6.11
C VAL A 61 -20.28 3.18 6.57
N GLU A 62 -20.17 1.90 6.93
CA GLU A 62 -21.26 1.07 7.45
C GLU A 62 -20.68 0.12 8.50
N ARG A 63 -21.38 -0.06 9.62
CA ARG A 63 -21.04 -1.09 10.62
C ARG A 63 -22.31 -1.64 11.26
N GLU A 64 -22.58 -2.92 11.02
CA GLU A 64 -23.66 -3.64 11.67
C GLU A 64 -23.09 -4.57 12.77
N LYS A 65 -23.95 -5.38 13.41
CA LYS A 65 -23.52 -6.34 14.44
C LYS A 65 -22.54 -7.40 13.92
N PHE A 66 -22.66 -7.77 12.65
CA PHE A 66 -21.89 -8.84 12.01
C PHE A 66 -21.35 -8.43 10.63
N SER A 67 -21.30 -7.14 10.32
CA SER A 67 -20.76 -6.65 9.05
C SER A 67 -20.04 -5.32 9.22
N ILE A 68 -19.17 -5.01 8.26
CA ILE A 68 -18.53 -3.70 8.11
C ILE A 68 -18.26 -3.42 6.64
N THR A 69 -18.61 -2.23 6.17
CA THR A 69 -18.26 -1.74 4.83
C THR A 69 -17.24 -0.61 4.96
N CYS A 70 -16.11 -0.77 4.29
CA CYS A 70 -15.05 0.21 4.21
C CYS A 70 -14.98 0.82 2.80
N GLU A 71 -14.92 2.15 2.73
CA GLU A 71 -14.74 2.97 1.53
C GLU A 71 -13.26 3.34 1.38
N PHE A 72 -12.73 3.22 0.16
CA PHE A 72 -11.37 3.65 -0.21
C PHE A 72 -11.45 4.53 -1.47
N GLU A 73 -10.54 5.51 -1.59
CA GLU A 73 -10.41 6.30 -2.82
C GLU A 73 -9.75 5.47 -3.93
N ILE A 74 -10.34 5.45 -5.14
CA ILE A 74 -9.71 4.80 -6.30
C ILE A 74 -8.73 5.78 -6.94
N TYR A 75 -7.44 5.62 -6.61
CA TYR A 75 -6.34 6.30 -7.29
C TYR A 75 -6.01 5.65 -8.65
N GLY A 76 -5.20 6.34 -9.46
CA GLY A 76 -5.03 6.05 -10.90
C GLY A 76 -4.47 4.67 -11.26
N ASP A 77 -4.64 4.30 -12.54
CA ASP A 77 -4.30 3.02 -13.18
C ASP A 77 -5.16 1.79 -12.78
N ASP A 78 -6.18 1.94 -11.91
CA ASP A 78 -7.22 0.90 -11.75
C ASP A 78 -8.10 0.77 -13.02
N PRO A 79 -8.32 -0.44 -13.56
CA PRO A 79 -9.04 -0.64 -14.82
C PRO A 79 -10.53 -0.27 -14.77
N LEU A 80 -11.19 -0.30 -13.61
CA LEU A 80 -12.60 0.09 -13.46
C LEU A 80 -12.78 1.61 -13.50
N THR A 81 -11.74 2.39 -13.22
CA THR A 81 -11.72 3.85 -13.43
C THR A 81 -12.12 4.21 -14.86
N GLY A 82 -11.67 3.42 -15.85
CA GLY A 82 -12.02 3.60 -17.26
C GLY A 82 -13.49 3.26 -17.59
N VAL A 83 -14.15 2.43 -16.77
CA VAL A 83 -15.57 2.04 -16.94
C VAL A 83 -16.49 3.10 -16.34
N LEU A 84 -16.19 3.57 -15.13
CA LEU A 84 -17.04 4.52 -14.40
C LEU A 84 -16.94 5.96 -14.93
N ASN A 85 -15.74 6.41 -15.32
CA ASN A 85 -15.52 7.78 -15.83
C ASN A 85 -16.22 8.08 -17.17
N ILE A 86 -16.81 7.07 -17.84
CA ILE A 86 -17.63 7.26 -19.05
C ILE A 86 -19.02 7.84 -18.70
N VAL A 87 -19.47 7.70 -17.45
CA VAL A 87 -20.86 7.99 -17.02
C VAL A 87 -20.95 9.18 -16.05
N THR A 88 -19.87 9.54 -15.36
CA THR A 88 -19.88 10.59 -14.31
C THR A 88 -18.85 11.70 -14.60
N LEU A 89 -19.14 12.92 -14.12
CA LEU A 89 -18.40 14.15 -14.46
C LEU A 89 -18.02 15.01 -13.24
N SER A 90 -18.24 14.53 -12.01
CA SER A 90 -18.14 15.38 -10.81
C SER A 90 -17.63 14.69 -9.54
N GLU A 91 -17.56 13.36 -9.48
CA GLU A 91 -17.14 12.61 -8.28
C GLU A 91 -16.21 11.48 -8.71
N SER A 92 -15.05 11.36 -8.05
CA SER A 92 -14.11 10.26 -8.23
C SER A 92 -14.76 8.94 -7.81
N PRO A 93 -14.56 7.83 -8.54
CA PRO A 93 -15.10 6.54 -8.13
C PRO A 93 -14.46 6.07 -6.82
N ARG A 94 -15.24 5.34 -6.02
CA ARG A 94 -14.88 4.82 -4.70
C ARG A 94 -14.89 3.30 -4.71
N ALA A 95 -13.93 2.66 -4.05
CA ALA A 95 -13.96 1.23 -3.83
C ALA A 95 -14.62 0.94 -2.48
N TYR A 96 -15.59 0.04 -2.45
CA TYR A 96 -16.25 -0.40 -1.23
C TYR A 96 -15.96 -1.88 -1.02
N PHE A 97 -15.39 -2.23 0.14
CA PHE A 97 -15.21 -3.62 0.57
C PHE A 97 -16.10 -3.88 1.78
N ARG A 98 -17.06 -4.79 1.63
CA ARG A 98 -17.94 -5.25 2.70
C ARG A 98 -17.47 -6.61 3.20
N PHE A 99 -17.27 -6.71 4.52
CA PHE A 99 -16.93 -7.94 5.22
C PHE A 99 -18.14 -8.39 6.04
N ASP A 100 -18.65 -9.58 5.75
CA ASP A 100 -19.75 -10.21 6.47
C ASP A 100 -19.21 -11.37 7.33
N LEU A 101 -19.59 -11.40 8.61
CA LEU A 101 -19.05 -12.30 9.61
C LEU A 101 -20.07 -13.37 10.05
N ASN A 102 -19.61 -14.61 10.19
CA ASN A 102 -20.39 -15.73 10.69
C ASN A 102 -19.60 -16.45 11.80
N THR A 103 -20.21 -16.67 12.96
CA THR A 103 -19.60 -17.52 14.01
C THR A 103 -19.54 -18.97 13.55
N VAL A 104 -18.41 -19.65 13.79
CA VAL A 104 -18.15 -21.04 13.40
C VAL A 104 -17.54 -21.84 14.54
N ASP A 105 -17.53 -23.17 14.43
CA ASP A 105 -16.81 -24.04 15.39
C ASP A 105 -15.31 -23.69 15.38
N GLY A 106 -14.86 -22.98 16.42
CA GLY A 106 -13.46 -22.56 16.58
C GLY A 106 -13.17 -21.07 16.31
N GLY A 107 -14.18 -20.23 16.03
CA GLY A 107 -14.00 -18.77 15.93
C GLY A 107 -15.00 -18.08 15.01
N THR A 108 -14.51 -17.18 14.16
CA THR A 108 -15.31 -16.38 13.23
C THR A 108 -14.83 -16.55 11.79
N MET A 109 -15.72 -16.89 10.87
CA MET A 109 -15.49 -16.79 9.43
C MET A 109 -15.82 -15.38 8.97
N ALA A 110 -14.90 -14.72 8.28
CA ALA A 110 -15.19 -13.54 7.46
C ALA A 110 -15.28 -13.96 5.99
N THR A 111 -16.31 -13.49 5.30
CA THR A 111 -16.43 -13.52 3.84
C THR A 111 -16.49 -12.08 3.34
N ALA A 112 -15.80 -11.75 2.25
CA ALA A 112 -15.75 -10.38 1.73
C ALA A 112 -16.34 -10.27 0.32
N SER A 113 -17.02 -9.16 0.07
CA SER A 113 -17.53 -8.74 -1.23
C SER A 113 -17.13 -7.28 -1.50
N GLY A 114 -17.19 -6.83 -2.74
CA GLY A 114 -16.86 -5.44 -3.03
C GLY A 114 -17.39 -4.93 -4.35
N TRP A 115 -17.47 -3.61 -4.45
CA TRP A 115 -17.87 -2.91 -5.67
C TRP A 115 -17.14 -1.57 -5.80
N ALA A 116 -16.86 -1.17 -7.04
CA ALA A 116 -16.58 0.22 -7.34
C ALA A 116 -17.91 0.98 -7.48
N GLY A 117 -18.02 2.16 -6.86
CA GLY A 117 -19.25 2.95 -6.81
C GLY A 117 -19.02 4.43 -7.12
N THR A 118 -20.09 5.10 -7.55
CA THR A 118 -20.12 6.55 -7.82
C THR A 118 -21.55 7.07 -7.74
N VAL A 119 -21.75 8.30 -7.23
CA VAL A 119 -23.07 8.95 -7.22
C VAL A 119 -23.13 9.97 -8.35
N SER A 120 -24.24 9.96 -9.09
CA SER A 120 -24.48 10.90 -10.19
C SER A 120 -25.95 11.27 -10.25
N LEU A 121 -26.25 12.57 -10.14
CA LEU A 121 -27.62 13.10 -10.15
C LEU A 121 -28.55 12.44 -9.10
N GLY A 122 -28.00 12.13 -7.92
CA GLY A 122 -28.74 11.46 -6.84
C GLY A 122 -29.03 9.97 -7.10
N ARG A 123 -28.34 9.35 -8.06
CA ARG A 123 -28.39 7.91 -8.32
C ARG A 123 -27.02 7.30 -8.10
N GLU A 124 -26.96 6.28 -7.26
CA GLU A 124 -25.76 5.45 -7.13
C GLU A 124 -25.63 4.51 -8.34
N SER A 125 -24.40 4.31 -8.80
CA SER A 125 -24.01 3.22 -9.71
C SER A 125 -22.99 2.35 -9.00
N ARG A 126 -23.12 1.03 -9.11
CA ARG A 126 -22.19 0.03 -8.55
C ARG A 126 -21.75 -0.94 -9.66
N VAL A 127 -20.47 -1.29 -9.65
CA VAL A 127 -19.87 -2.37 -10.47
C VAL A 127 -19.16 -3.31 -9.50
N ALA A 128 -19.57 -4.57 -9.42
CA ALA A 128 -18.95 -5.54 -8.54
C ALA A 128 -17.49 -5.82 -8.95
N TYR A 129 -16.62 -6.05 -7.97
CA TYR A 129 -15.32 -6.65 -8.22
C TYR A 129 -15.47 -8.17 -8.33
N GLU A 130 -15.09 -8.74 -9.48
CA GLU A 130 -15.15 -10.18 -9.76
C GLU A 130 -13.78 -10.75 -10.21
N ASP A 131 -12.74 -9.92 -10.22
CA ASP A 131 -11.39 -10.27 -10.65
C ASP A 131 -10.50 -10.81 -9.52
N ALA A 132 -9.40 -11.47 -9.91
CA ALA A 132 -8.47 -12.04 -8.94
C ALA A 132 -7.67 -10.98 -8.17
N ARG A 133 -7.50 -9.76 -8.69
CA ARG A 133 -6.77 -8.70 -7.97
C ARG A 133 -7.53 -8.32 -6.71
N PHE A 134 -8.84 -8.11 -6.84
CA PHE A 134 -9.74 -7.93 -5.70
C PHE A 134 -9.65 -9.12 -4.72
N GLN A 135 -9.78 -10.36 -5.22
CA GLN A 135 -9.74 -11.54 -4.35
C GLN A 135 -8.40 -11.69 -3.60
N ASN A 136 -7.28 -11.48 -4.28
CA ASN A 136 -5.93 -11.52 -3.71
C ASN A 136 -5.74 -10.40 -2.67
N ASN A 137 -6.09 -9.15 -3.02
CA ASN A 137 -5.95 -7.99 -2.14
C ASN A 137 -6.81 -8.10 -0.88
N VAL A 138 -8.09 -8.46 -1.02
CA VAL A 138 -9.03 -8.51 0.11
C VAL A 138 -8.81 -9.75 0.98
N THR A 139 -8.35 -10.87 0.41
CA THR A 139 -7.85 -12.00 1.21
C THR A 139 -6.63 -11.58 2.03
N ASN A 140 -5.63 -10.93 1.42
CA ASN A 140 -4.45 -10.42 2.12
C ASN A 140 -4.81 -9.38 3.20
N PHE A 141 -5.81 -8.54 2.96
CA PHE A 141 -6.36 -7.62 3.95
C PHE A 141 -6.89 -8.35 5.19
N MET A 142 -7.74 -9.37 5.01
CA MET A 142 -8.25 -10.16 6.15
C MET A 142 -7.15 -10.92 6.90
N LEU A 143 -6.14 -11.43 6.21
CA LEU A 143 -4.98 -12.07 6.84
C LEU A 143 -4.16 -11.08 7.67
N ASN A 144 -3.95 -9.86 7.17
CA ASN A 144 -3.29 -8.78 7.90
C ASN A 144 -4.09 -8.31 9.14
N ALA A 145 -5.42 -8.48 9.14
CA ALA A 145 -6.28 -8.26 10.31
C ALA A 145 -6.22 -9.40 11.35
N GLY A 146 -5.38 -10.43 11.14
CA GLY A 146 -5.22 -11.59 12.03
C GLY A 146 -5.97 -12.86 11.57
N GLY A 147 -6.59 -12.83 10.40
CA GLY A 147 -7.25 -13.98 9.80
C GLY A 147 -6.27 -15.04 9.28
N GLN A 148 -6.79 -16.22 8.97
CA GLN A 148 -6.06 -17.36 8.42
C GLN A 148 -6.83 -17.96 7.24
N TYR A 149 -6.12 -18.59 6.30
CA TYR A 149 -6.76 -19.32 5.20
C TYR A 149 -7.67 -20.44 5.73
N THR A 150 -8.82 -20.63 5.08
CA THR A 150 -9.84 -21.58 5.56
C THR A 150 -9.48 -23.03 5.20
N PRO A 151 -9.89 -24.03 5.99
CA PRO A 151 -9.67 -25.44 5.69
C PRO A 151 -10.18 -25.82 4.28
N GLY A 152 -9.32 -26.44 3.47
CA GLY A 152 -9.60 -26.74 2.07
C GLY A 152 -9.20 -25.64 1.07
N THR A 153 -8.72 -24.47 1.52
CA THR A 153 -8.12 -23.48 0.61
C THR A 153 -6.93 -24.08 -0.14
N THR A 154 -6.86 -23.82 -1.44
CA THR A 154 -5.82 -24.32 -2.36
C THR A 154 -5.01 -23.18 -2.96
N PHE A 155 -3.80 -23.47 -3.44
CA PHE A 155 -2.87 -22.49 -4.00
C PHE A 155 -2.40 -22.93 -5.39
N PRO A 156 -3.30 -22.99 -6.39
CA PRO A 156 -3.04 -23.66 -7.66
C PRO A 156 -2.04 -22.93 -8.57
N ASN A 157 -1.83 -21.63 -8.36
CA ASN A 157 -1.29 -20.74 -9.40
C ASN A 157 0.08 -20.13 -9.08
N HIS A 158 0.77 -20.60 -8.03
CA HIS A 158 2.12 -20.12 -7.67
C HIS A 158 3.03 -21.28 -7.24
N ALA A 159 4.25 -21.33 -7.79
CA ALA A 159 5.25 -22.33 -7.43
C ALA A 159 5.83 -22.14 -6.00
N LEU A 160 5.96 -23.22 -5.24
CA LEU A 160 6.52 -23.22 -3.88
C LEU A 160 8.01 -23.56 -3.90
N LEU A 161 8.87 -22.54 -3.84
CA LEU A 161 10.32 -22.70 -3.72
C LEU A 161 10.79 -23.32 -2.39
N GLY A 162 10.03 -23.17 -1.29
CA GLY A 162 10.48 -23.62 0.04
C GLY A 162 11.70 -22.82 0.55
N LEU A 163 11.71 -21.51 0.33
CA LEU A 163 12.78 -20.59 0.75
C LEU A 163 12.18 -19.39 1.52
N ARG A 164 12.89 -18.86 2.52
CA ARG A 164 12.65 -17.49 3.00
C ARG A 164 13.53 -16.55 2.20
N LEU A 165 12.91 -15.60 1.51
CA LEU A 165 13.57 -14.60 0.68
C LEU A 165 13.43 -13.20 1.30
N GLU A 166 14.49 -12.41 1.27
CA GLU A 166 14.47 -10.97 1.60
C GLU A 166 14.91 -10.16 0.37
N PRO A 167 14.26 -9.02 0.05
CA PRO A 167 14.74 -8.13 -1.00
C PRO A 167 16.07 -7.50 -0.59
N VAL A 168 17.01 -7.41 -1.53
CA VAL A 168 18.36 -6.87 -1.28
C VAL A 168 18.84 -6.03 -2.47
N GLU A 169 19.48 -4.89 -2.17
CA GLU A 169 20.03 -3.97 -3.19
C GLU A 169 21.52 -4.22 -3.49
N GLN A 170 22.30 -4.67 -2.50
CA GLN A 170 23.75 -4.88 -2.62
C GLN A 170 24.17 -6.30 -2.15
N PRO A 171 25.17 -6.94 -2.80
CA PRO A 171 26.00 -6.44 -3.88
C PRO A 171 25.30 -6.43 -5.25
N ARG A 172 24.06 -6.92 -5.33
CA ARG A 172 23.22 -6.90 -6.53
C ARG A 172 21.75 -6.88 -6.13
N ARG A 173 20.96 -6.06 -6.85
CA ARG A 173 19.51 -5.99 -6.73
C ARG A 173 18.84 -7.34 -7.06
N GLY A 174 18.05 -7.87 -6.13
CA GLY A 174 17.42 -9.18 -6.20
C GLY A 174 16.88 -9.64 -4.83
N TYR A 175 16.80 -10.95 -4.61
CA TYR A 175 16.33 -11.56 -3.36
C TYR A 175 17.39 -12.48 -2.75
N VAL A 176 17.79 -12.20 -1.51
CA VAL A 176 18.73 -13.06 -0.76
C VAL A 176 18.00 -14.19 -0.03
N VAL A 177 18.51 -15.42 -0.15
CA VAL A 177 18.02 -16.60 0.55
C VAL A 177 18.45 -16.56 2.01
N ARG A 178 17.48 -16.43 2.91
CA ARG A 178 17.66 -16.34 4.37
C ARG A 178 17.25 -17.59 5.14
N GLU A 179 16.55 -18.50 4.49
CA GLU A 179 16.23 -19.83 4.99
C GLU A 179 15.99 -20.76 3.81
N VAL A 180 16.41 -22.01 3.95
CA VAL A 180 16.11 -23.10 3.02
C VAL A 180 15.33 -24.13 3.81
N VAL A 181 14.10 -24.43 3.41
CA VAL A 181 13.28 -25.45 4.08
C VAL A 181 13.87 -26.83 3.76
N PRO A 182 14.34 -27.62 4.75
CA PRO A 182 14.97 -28.91 4.48
C PRO A 182 14.02 -29.88 3.76
N GLY A 183 14.49 -30.47 2.66
CA GLY A 183 13.68 -31.29 1.76
C GLY A 183 12.72 -30.52 0.84
N GLY A 184 12.63 -29.19 0.94
CA GLY A 184 11.87 -28.33 0.04
C GLY A 184 12.51 -28.21 -1.35
N GLN A 185 11.79 -27.61 -2.31
CA GLN A 185 12.26 -27.56 -3.71
C GLN A 185 13.59 -26.82 -3.89
N GLY A 186 13.83 -25.73 -3.15
CA GLY A 186 15.12 -25.03 -3.15
C GLY A 186 16.28 -25.87 -2.60
N ASP A 187 16.04 -26.72 -1.58
CA ASP A 187 17.03 -27.65 -1.04
C ASP A 187 17.37 -28.76 -2.05
N GLN A 188 16.33 -29.34 -2.68
CA GLN A 188 16.48 -30.32 -3.77
C GLN A 188 17.26 -29.73 -4.97
N ALA A 189 17.01 -28.46 -5.30
CA ALA A 189 17.72 -27.70 -6.32
C ALA A 189 19.10 -27.15 -5.87
N GLN A 190 19.54 -27.44 -4.64
CA GLN A 190 20.83 -27.03 -4.07
C GLN A 190 21.04 -25.50 -3.96
N LEU A 191 19.95 -24.73 -3.85
CA LEU A 191 19.97 -23.33 -3.40
C LEU A 191 20.37 -23.27 -1.92
N ALA A 192 21.09 -22.23 -1.54
CA ALA A 192 21.74 -22.12 -0.24
C ALA A 192 21.56 -20.72 0.37
N LEU A 193 21.82 -20.60 1.68
CA LEU A 193 21.88 -19.32 2.37
C LEU A 193 22.85 -18.35 1.69
N GLU A 194 22.47 -17.07 1.65
CA GLU A 194 23.19 -15.98 0.98
C GLU A 194 23.33 -16.11 -0.56
N ASP A 195 22.61 -17.02 -1.21
CA ASP A 195 22.36 -16.92 -2.66
C ASP A 195 21.45 -15.71 -2.94
N VAL A 196 21.81 -14.89 -3.93
CA VAL A 196 20.96 -13.77 -4.39
C VAL A 196 20.25 -14.18 -5.69
N ILE A 197 18.99 -14.58 -5.58
CA ILE A 197 18.09 -14.85 -6.71
C ILE A 197 17.84 -13.54 -7.47
N THR A 198 17.90 -13.62 -8.79
CA THR A 198 17.68 -12.48 -9.70
C THR A 198 16.68 -12.78 -10.81
N ARG A 199 16.37 -14.07 -11.05
CA ARG A 199 15.26 -14.51 -11.91
C ARG A 199 14.64 -15.81 -11.44
N ILE A 200 13.36 -15.98 -11.74
CA ILE A 200 12.56 -17.19 -11.57
C ILE A 200 11.72 -17.34 -12.85
N ALA A 201 11.67 -18.53 -13.44
CA ALA A 201 11.04 -18.80 -14.76
C ALA A 201 11.55 -17.88 -15.90
N GLY A 202 12.75 -17.31 -15.77
CA GLY A 202 13.30 -16.31 -16.70
C GLY A 202 12.85 -14.87 -16.40
N GLU A 203 11.72 -14.71 -15.71
CA GLU A 203 11.24 -13.41 -15.23
C GLU A 203 12.09 -12.82 -14.11
N ARG A 204 12.13 -11.48 -14.03
CA ARG A 204 13.23 -10.77 -13.34
C ARG A 204 12.81 -10.16 -11.99
N VAL A 205 13.19 -10.85 -10.91
CA VAL A 205 12.93 -10.42 -9.54
C VAL A 205 13.98 -9.40 -9.03
N ARG A 206 13.50 -8.22 -8.60
CA ARG A 206 14.28 -7.06 -8.12
C ARG A 206 13.61 -6.42 -6.90
N GLU A 207 12.29 -6.32 -6.93
CA GLU A 207 11.42 -5.55 -6.03
C GLU A 207 10.27 -6.43 -5.50
N PRO A 208 9.63 -6.09 -4.35
CA PRO A 208 8.51 -6.81 -3.76
C PRO A 208 7.44 -7.31 -4.75
N GLN A 209 7.02 -6.43 -5.66
CA GLN A 209 6.01 -6.69 -6.69
C GLN A 209 6.45 -7.68 -7.79
N ASP A 210 7.74 -7.91 -7.99
CA ASP A 210 8.23 -8.80 -9.07
C ASP A 210 8.09 -10.28 -8.70
N LEU A 211 8.06 -10.61 -7.40
CA LEU A 211 8.21 -11.99 -6.94
C LEU A 211 6.97 -12.84 -7.20
N LEU A 212 5.76 -12.29 -7.04
CA LEU A 212 4.53 -13.06 -7.25
C LEU A 212 4.33 -13.43 -8.74
N PRO A 213 4.42 -12.49 -9.72
CA PRO A 213 4.34 -12.84 -11.14
C PRO A 213 5.42 -13.83 -11.60
N ALA A 214 6.64 -13.74 -11.04
CA ALA A 214 7.71 -14.68 -11.37
C ALA A 214 7.53 -16.08 -10.74
N LEU A 215 6.63 -16.23 -9.74
CA LEU A 215 6.18 -17.52 -9.20
C LEU A 215 4.89 -18.03 -9.87
N GLU A 216 4.13 -17.14 -10.50
CA GLU A 216 2.96 -17.41 -11.35
C GLU A 216 3.41 -17.98 -12.72
N GLU A 217 4.34 -17.33 -13.43
CA GLU A 217 5.00 -17.88 -14.63
C GLU A 217 5.65 -19.26 -14.34
N ALA A 218 6.21 -19.43 -13.13
CA ALA A 218 6.79 -20.69 -12.68
C ALA A 218 5.76 -21.81 -12.42
N ALA A 219 4.46 -21.48 -12.30
CA ALA A 219 3.38 -22.45 -12.15
C ALA A 219 2.94 -23.08 -13.48
N GLU A 220 3.12 -22.39 -14.62
CA GLU A 220 2.72 -22.89 -15.94
C GLU A 220 3.60 -24.08 -16.42
N GLU A 221 4.90 -24.05 -16.10
CA GLU A 221 5.83 -25.12 -16.45
C GLU A 221 5.84 -26.25 -15.39
N ARG A 222 6.28 -27.45 -15.78
CA ARG A 222 6.52 -28.57 -14.83
C ARG A 222 7.81 -28.42 -14.03
N SER A 223 8.77 -27.70 -14.58
CA SER A 223 10.00 -27.33 -13.91
C SER A 223 10.60 -26.10 -14.58
N PHE A 224 11.06 -25.15 -13.79
CA PHE A 224 11.45 -23.81 -14.22
C PHE A 224 12.89 -23.51 -13.82
N THR A 225 13.48 -22.47 -14.41
CA THR A 225 14.87 -22.05 -14.10
C THR A 225 14.91 -20.92 -13.08
N VAL A 226 15.71 -21.07 -12.03
CA VAL A 226 16.07 -20.01 -11.09
C VAL A 226 17.50 -19.53 -11.40
N GLU A 227 17.67 -18.24 -11.72
CA GLU A 227 19.00 -17.62 -11.87
C GLU A 227 19.40 -16.84 -10.61
N PHE A 228 20.58 -17.13 -10.06
CA PHE A 228 21.06 -16.54 -8.81
C PHE A 228 22.57 -16.25 -8.84
N TYR A 229 23.05 -15.56 -7.81
CA TYR A 229 24.47 -15.33 -7.57
C TYR A 229 24.89 -15.96 -6.24
N ARG A 230 25.92 -16.82 -6.27
CA ARG A 230 26.58 -17.32 -5.06
C ARG A 230 27.88 -16.55 -4.87
N GLY A 231 27.84 -15.52 -4.02
CA GLY A 231 28.88 -14.50 -3.97
C GLY A 231 28.95 -13.72 -5.29
N SER A 232 30.09 -13.78 -6.00
CA SER A 232 30.27 -13.11 -7.30
C SER A 232 29.91 -13.97 -8.53
N GLU A 233 29.67 -15.27 -8.37
CA GLU A 233 29.43 -16.20 -9.48
C GLU A 233 27.94 -16.30 -9.82
N ARG A 234 27.56 -16.03 -11.07
CA ARG A 234 26.21 -16.27 -11.59
C ARG A 234 26.01 -17.77 -11.82
N ARG A 235 24.92 -18.31 -11.31
CA ARG A 235 24.52 -19.72 -11.41
C ARG A 235 23.04 -19.82 -11.81
N SER A 236 22.66 -21.00 -12.29
CA SER A 236 21.28 -21.34 -12.64
C SER A 236 21.00 -22.77 -12.24
N VAL A 237 19.81 -23.03 -11.67
CA VAL A 237 19.33 -24.37 -11.36
C VAL A 237 17.91 -24.56 -11.89
N THR A 238 17.57 -25.78 -12.25
CA THR A 238 16.19 -26.19 -12.55
C THR A 238 15.52 -26.63 -11.26
N VAL A 239 14.27 -26.21 -11.06
CA VAL A 239 13.45 -26.53 -9.89
C VAL A 239 12.16 -27.18 -10.38
N GLU A 240 11.71 -28.28 -9.77
CA GLU A 240 10.45 -28.91 -10.13
C GLU A 240 9.27 -28.13 -9.54
N THR A 241 8.21 -27.95 -10.33
CA THR A 241 7.04 -27.17 -9.92
C THR A 241 6.21 -27.97 -8.93
N VAL A 242 6.17 -27.48 -7.70
CA VAL A 242 5.36 -28.01 -6.60
C VAL A 242 4.52 -26.88 -6.05
N PHE A 243 3.24 -27.15 -5.81
CA PHE A 243 2.29 -26.21 -5.23
C PHE A 243 2.26 -26.33 -3.71
N ARG A 244 1.77 -25.30 -3.03
CA ARG A 244 1.52 -25.39 -1.59
C ARG A 244 0.35 -26.33 -1.33
N ASP A 245 0.54 -27.30 -0.43
CA ASP A 245 -0.51 -28.23 -0.01
C ASP A 245 -1.78 -27.48 0.42
N PRO A 246 -2.99 -28.01 0.12
CA PRO A 246 -4.24 -27.44 0.60
C PRO A 246 -4.26 -27.32 2.13
N ILE A 247 -4.89 -26.27 2.65
CA ILE A 247 -4.99 -26.06 4.10
C ILE A 247 -5.72 -27.25 4.74
N PRO A 248 -5.10 -27.96 5.71
CA PRO A 248 -5.62 -29.23 6.18
C PRO A 248 -6.89 -29.07 7.02
N GLY A 249 -7.86 -29.95 6.76
CA GLY A 249 -9.14 -30.03 7.46
C GLY A 249 -10.27 -30.35 6.48
N ALA A 250 -11.47 -30.60 7.00
CA ALA A 250 -12.67 -30.56 6.16
C ALA A 250 -13.06 -29.09 5.96
N PRO A 251 -13.51 -28.67 4.76
CA PRO A 251 -14.14 -27.37 4.59
C PRO A 251 -15.24 -27.15 5.61
N LEU A 252 -15.38 -25.90 6.08
CA LEU A 252 -16.47 -25.46 6.97
C LEU A 252 -17.77 -25.41 6.14
N GLY A 253 -18.29 -26.60 5.83
CA GLY A 253 -19.09 -26.86 4.64
C GLY A 253 -20.43 -26.14 4.64
N ASN A 254 -20.64 -25.33 3.59
CA ASN A 254 -21.86 -24.57 3.29
C ASN A 254 -22.64 -24.15 4.54
N LEU A 255 -21.98 -23.37 5.39
CA LEU A 255 -22.66 -22.56 6.38
C LEU A 255 -23.57 -21.59 5.63
N SER A 256 -24.83 -22.00 5.40
CA SER A 256 -25.88 -21.08 4.95
C SER A 256 -25.85 -19.89 5.91
N PRO A 257 -25.55 -18.68 5.44
CA PRO A 257 -25.34 -17.55 6.33
C PRO A 257 -26.63 -17.40 7.14
N THR A 258 -26.51 -17.55 8.46
CA THR A 258 -27.66 -17.47 9.34
C THR A 258 -27.91 -15.99 9.60
N VAL A 259 -28.29 -15.31 8.52
CA VAL A 259 -28.82 -13.96 8.49
C VAL A 259 -30.09 -14.01 9.33
N GLY A 260 -29.94 -13.71 10.62
CA GLY A 260 -31.09 -13.46 11.46
C GLY A 260 -31.82 -12.28 10.84
N GLU A 261 -33.14 -12.43 10.62
CA GLU A 261 -34.04 -11.37 10.14
C GLU A 261 -34.25 -10.29 11.22
N GLY A 262 -33.17 -9.83 11.83
CA GLY A 262 -33.12 -8.57 12.54
C GLY A 262 -33.13 -7.45 11.51
N GLU A 263 -34.25 -6.74 11.44
CA GLU A 263 -34.41 -5.49 10.70
C GLU A 263 -33.18 -4.60 10.96
N PRO A 264 -32.48 -4.09 9.92
CA PRO A 264 -31.16 -3.49 10.08
C PRO A 264 -31.28 -2.24 10.96
N GLN A 265 -30.83 -2.38 12.20
CA GLN A 265 -30.74 -1.26 13.12
C GLN A 265 -29.57 -0.41 12.68
N SER A 266 -29.89 0.62 11.90
CA SER A 266 -29.02 1.77 11.66
C SER A 266 -28.58 2.31 13.01
N ILE A 267 -27.36 1.95 13.41
CA ILE A 267 -26.67 2.65 14.48
C ILE A 267 -26.49 4.06 13.95
N GLU A 268 -27.12 5.05 14.58
CA GLU A 268 -26.70 6.43 14.44
C GLU A 268 -25.25 6.48 14.96
N LEU A 269 -24.31 6.39 14.02
CA LEU A 269 -22.93 6.76 14.27
C LEU A 269 -22.99 8.25 14.61
N ASP A 270 -22.80 8.59 15.89
CA ASP A 270 -22.63 9.98 16.32
C ASP A 270 -21.60 10.62 15.39
N GLU A 271 -22.04 11.57 14.56
CA GLU A 271 -21.14 12.26 13.62
C GLU A 271 -20.01 12.87 14.45
N PRO A 272 -18.73 12.67 14.08
CA PRO A 272 -17.62 13.27 14.81
C PRO A 272 -17.70 14.78 14.64
N ASP A 273 -18.28 15.43 15.65
CA ASP A 273 -18.72 16.83 15.65
C ASP A 273 -17.69 17.72 14.96
N GLY A 274 -18.08 18.32 13.84
CA GLY A 274 -17.16 18.90 12.86
C GLY A 274 -16.39 20.07 13.46
N THR A 275 -15.19 19.79 13.97
CA THR A 275 -14.43 20.68 14.87
C THR A 275 -14.41 22.14 14.43
N SER A 276 -15.30 22.92 15.04
CA SER A 276 -15.50 24.32 14.72
C SER A 276 -14.51 25.16 15.51
N VAL A 277 -14.12 26.30 14.96
CA VAL A 277 -13.24 27.28 15.62
C VAL A 277 -13.83 27.77 16.96
N THR A 278 -15.15 27.60 17.17
CA THR A 278 -15.83 27.83 18.45
C THR A 278 -15.35 26.93 19.58
N ASP A 279 -15.01 25.68 19.28
CA ASP A 279 -14.88 24.63 20.31
C ASP A 279 -13.50 24.71 20.97
N SER A 280 -12.48 25.04 20.17
CA SER A 280 -11.15 25.40 20.65
C SER A 280 -11.17 26.59 21.62
N ILE A 281 -12.09 27.55 21.44
CA ILE A 281 -12.24 28.68 22.36
C ILE A 281 -12.87 28.21 23.68
N ALA A 282 -13.97 27.45 23.61
CA ALA A 282 -14.66 26.93 24.79
C ALA A 282 -13.77 25.99 25.62
N GLU A 283 -12.92 25.18 24.98
CA GLU A 283 -11.98 24.30 25.67
C GLU A 283 -10.82 25.08 26.31
N LEU A 284 -10.32 26.15 25.66
CA LEU A 284 -9.33 27.06 26.27
C LEU A 284 -9.87 27.82 27.48
N GLU A 285 -11.13 28.26 27.44
CA GLU A 285 -11.80 28.86 28.61
C GLU A 285 -11.94 27.84 29.76
N ARG A 286 -12.29 26.59 29.44
CA ARG A 286 -12.38 25.49 30.42
C ARG A 286 -11.03 25.14 31.04
N LEU A 287 -9.93 25.16 30.28
CA LEU A 287 -8.58 25.00 30.82
C LEU A 287 -8.19 26.14 31.75
N ALA A 288 -8.56 27.38 31.43
CA ALA A 288 -8.26 28.55 32.26
C ALA A 288 -8.96 28.48 33.62
N ASP A 289 -10.25 28.11 33.65
CA ASP A 289 -11.00 27.86 34.89
C ASP A 289 -10.39 26.69 35.71
N LEU A 290 -9.94 25.61 35.06
CA LEU A 290 -9.27 24.50 35.77
C LEU A 290 -7.94 24.92 36.41
N ARG A 291 -7.16 25.78 35.75
CA ARG A 291 -5.94 26.39 36.31
C ARG A 291 -6.30 27.34 37.47
N ASP A 292 -7.27 28.22 37.28
CA ASP A 292 -7.63 29.24 38.27
C ASP A 292 -8.28 28.65 39.54
N ARG A 293 -8.90 27.46 39.41
CA ARG A 293 -9.34 26.62 40.54
C ARG A 293 -8.21 25.77 41.16
N GLY A 294 -6.98 25.86 40.66
CA GLY A 294 -5.82 25.12 41.17
C GLY A 294 -5.83 23.62 40.86
N VAL A 295 -6.62 23.18 39.87
CA VAL A 295 -6.72 21.77 39.43
C VAL A 295 -5.60 21.41 38.45
N LEU A 296 -5.14 22.38 37.66
CA LEU A 296 -3.96 22.27 36.80
C LEU A 296 -2.87 23.21 37.32
N SER A 297 -1.61 22.76 37.30
CA SER A 297 -0.47 23.67 37.41
C SER A 297 -0.31 24.52 36.15
N GLU A 298 0.41 25.65 36.23
CA GLU A 298 0.68 26.51 35.07
C GLU A 298 1.41 25.75 33.95
N ALA A 299 2.22 24.74 34.29
CA ALA A 299 2.92 23.91 33.31
C ALA A 299 1.97 22.97 32.55
N GLU A 300 1.04 22.32 33.26
CA GLU A 300 0.01 21.46 32.66
C GLU A 300 -0.98 22.28 31.83
N PHE A 301 -1.43 23.43 32.35
CA PHE A 301 -2.24 24.38 31.62
C PHE A 301 -1.55 24.83 30.32
N THR A 302 -0.27 25.20 30.39
CA THR A 302 0.51 25.59 29.20
C THR A 302 0.62 24.45 28.19
N GLN A 303 0.86 23.22 28.63
CA GLN A 303 0.96 22.05 27.75
C GLN A 303 -0.38 21.70 27.09
N MET A 304 -1.48 21.72 27.83
CA MET A 304 -2.82 21.44 27.29
C MET A 304 -3.29 22.58 26.35
N LYS A 305 -3.04 23.84 26.71
CA LYS A 305 -3.28 25.00 25.83
C LYS A 305 -2.49 24.90 24.53
N ALA A 306 -1.22 24.50 24.60
CA ALA A 306 -0.38 24.29 23.42
C ALA A 306 -0.92 23.17 22.52
N ARG A 307 -1.53 22.12 23.09
CA ARG A 307 -2.18 21.04 22.31
C ARG A 307 -3.42 21.53 21.57
N ILE A 308 -4.33 22.26 22.23
CA ILE A 308 -5.55 22.79 21.58
C ILE A 308 -5.19 23.79 20.47
N LEU A 309 -4.17 24.63 20.71
CA LEU A 309 -3.69 25.58 19.71
C LEU A 309 -2.85 24.97 18.58
N ALA A 310 -2.47 23.68 18.65
CA ALA A 310 -1.60 23.04 17.65
C ALA A 310 -2.30 22.73 16.31
N ASN A 311 -3.61 22.96 16.21
CA ASN A 311 -4.34 22.97 14.93
C ASN A 311 -4.07 24.25 14.11
N ASP A 312 -3.34 25.22 14.64
CA ASP A 312 -2.68 26.31 13.91
C ASP A 312 -1.15 26.26 14.18
N PRO A 313 -0.28 26.70 13.24
CA PRO A 313 1.14 26.37 13.28
C PRO A 313 1.92 27.12 14.39
N PRO A 314 2.81 26.43 15.14
CA PRO A 314 3.45 26.98 16.33
C PRO A 314 4.68 27.86 16.07
N ALA A 315 4.98 28.72 17.04
CA ALA A 315 6.21 29.51 17.14
C ALA A 315 6.64 29.60 18.63
N GLU A 316 7.91 29.54 19.02
CA GLU A 316 9.16 29.32 18.27
C GLU A 316 10.20 28.70 19.23
N GLY A 317 11.12 27.82 18.78
CA GLY A 317 12.23 27.36 19.65
C GLY A 317 12.82 25.96 19.43
N ALA A 318 12.26 25.12 18.55
CA ALA A 318 12.82 23.80 18.19
C ALA A 318 13.14 23.74 16.68
N PRO A 319 14.08 22.89 16.21
CA PRO A 319 14.75 23.06 14.92
C PRO A 319 13.91 22.67 13.67
N ALA A 320 12.89 23.49 13.37
CA ALA A 320 12.21 23.56 12.08
C ALA A 320 11.77 24.99 11.69
N THR A 321 11.85 25.99 12.58
CA THR A 321 11.16 27.30 12.44
C THR A 321 11.78 28.32 11.47
N SER A 322 12.41 27.88 10.36
CA SER A 322 12.60 28.78 9.21
C SER A 322 11.24 28.97 8.51
N PRO A 323 10.74 30.20 8.27
CA PRO A 323 9.44 30.49 7.64
C PRO A 323 9.46 30.25 6.12
N THR A 324 9.93 29.07 5.75
CA THR A 324 10.27 28.60 4.41
C THR A 324 9.95 27.13 4.24
N TRP A 325 10.10 26.32 5.29
CA TRP A 325 9.52 24.99 5.34
C TRP A 325 7.99 25.12 5.37
N VAL A 326 7.33 24.50 4.40
CA VAL A 326 5.87 24.41 4.32
C VAL A 326 5.50 22.95 4.47
N LEU A 327 4.64 22.64 5.45
CA LEU A 327 4.05 21.30 5.62
C LEU A 327 3.20 20.99 4.38
N VAL A 328 3.51 19.88 3.69
CA VAL A 328 2.79 19.42 2.50
C VAL A 328 2.04 18.12 2.74
N ASN A 329 2.38 17.35 3.78
CA ASN A 329 1.59 16.22 4.25
C ASN A 329 1.86 15.93 5.73
N SER A 330 0.86 15.46 6.48
CA SER A 330 1.01 14.79 7.77
C SER A 330 0.06 13.60 7.81
N ASN A 331 0.45 12.51 8.47
CA ASN A 331 -0.38 11.29 8.58
C ASN A 331 -0.98 11.05 9.97
N GLY A 332 -0.89 12.02 10.90
CA GLY A 332 -1.37 11.90 12.28
C GLY A 332 -0.55 10.95 13.18
N GLY A 333 0.14 9.95 12.62
CA GLY A 333 1.11 9.09 13.30
C GLY A 333 2.43 9.79 13.68
N GLY A 334 2.55 11.09 13.39
CA GLY A 334 3.75 11.90 13.59
C GLY A 334 4.74 11.86 12.41
N TRP A 335 4.36 11.26 11.27
CA TRP A 335 5.13 11.41 10.04
C TRP A 335 4.67 12.68 9.31
N ASP A 336 5.54 13.68 9.31
CA ASP A 336 5.31 14.98 8.68
C ASP A 336 6.28 15.19 7.51
N GLN A 337 5.78 15.75 6.41
CA GLN A 337 6.56 16.07 5.23
C GLN A 337 6.50 17.56 4.90
N TYR A 338 7.68 18.16 4.75
CA TYR A 338 7.87 19.59 4.53
C TYR A 338 8.69 19.86 3.27
N VAL A 339 8.43 20.98 2.57
CA VAL A 339 9.24 21.48 1.45
C VAL A 339 9.84 22.84 1.80
N ASP A 340 11.15 23.03 1.62
CA ASP A 340 11.75 24.37 1.76
C ASP A 340 11.46 25.22 0.53
N ARG A 341 10.48 26.11 0.64
CA ARG A 341 10.08 27.09 -0.38
C ARG A 341 11.24 27.94 -0.91
N ARG A 342 12.31 28.18 -0.12
CA ARG A 342 13.50 28.91 -0.62
C ARG A 342 14.41 28.07 -1.51
N SER A 343 14.35 26.74 -1.40
CA SER A 343 15.13 25.83 -2.22
C SER A 343 14.53 25.60 -3.62
N ILE A 344 13.22 25.84 -3.78
CA ILE A 344 12.49 25.62 -5.04
C ILE A 344 13.09 26.50 -6.14
N ARG A 345 13.79 25.85 -7.08
CA ARG A 345 14.44 26.49 -8.23
C ARG A 345 14.20 25.69 -9.50
N MET A 346 13.96 26.38 -10.61
CA MET A 346 14.02 25.76 -11.94
C MET A 346 15.50 25.64 -12.37
N ILE A 347 15.86 24.52 -12.98
CA ILE A 347 17.21 24.27 -13.51
C ILE A 347 17.19 24.16 -15.05
N SER A 348 18.37 24.11 -15.67
CA SER A 348 18.55 24.34 -17.12
C SER A 348 17.93 23.29 -18.06
N ASN A 349 17.45 22.16 -17.53
CA ASN A 349 16.71 21.13 -18.28
C ASN A 349 15.17 21.30 -18.19
N GLY A 350 14.69 22.33 -17.49
CA GLY A 350 13.26 22.61 -17.28
C GLY A 350 12.66 21.97 -16.03
N TYR A 351 13.37 21.04 -15.38
CA TYR A 351 12.95 20.45 -14.11
C TYR A 351 13.06 21.46 -12.96
N LYS A 352 12.36 21.17 -11.86
CA LYS A 352 12.54 21.89 -10.59
C LYS A 352 13.43 21.07 -9.65
N GLN A 353 14.15 21.74 -8.77
CA GLN A 353 14.82 21.13 -7.63
C GLN A 353 14.30 21.76 -6.34
N ALA A 354 14.14 20.96 -5.28
CA ALA A 354 13.78 21.41 -3.95
C ALA A 354 14.30 20.45 -2.87
N TRP A 355 14.57 20.99 -1.68
CA TRP A 355 14.77 20.23 -0.46
C TRP A 355 13.42 19.83 0.15
N VAL A 356 13.24 18.53 0.36
CA VAL A 356 12.11 17.92 1.08
C VAL A 356 12.63 17.40 2.42
N ARG A 357 11.87 17.53 3.50
CA ARG A 357 12.17 16.97 4.82
C ARG A 357 11.02 16.09 5.26
N ASN A 358 11.35 14.88 5.71
CA ASN A 358 10.44 13.96 6.37
C ASN A 358 10.86 13.91 7.84
N ASP A 359 10.03 14.41 8.75
CA ASP A 359 10.18 14.18 10.19
C ASP A 359 9.39 12.92 10.56
N PHE A 360 10.02 12.00 11.31
CA PHE A 360 9.45 10.66 11.53
C PHE A 360 8.61 10.55 12.82
N GLY A 361 8.52 11.63 13.62
CA GLY A 361 7.79 11.70 14.89
C GLY A 361 8.42 10.90 16.04
N ARG A 362 9.06 9.78 15.73
CA ARG A 362 9.86 8.92 16.62
C ARG A 362 11.10 8.44 15.85
N PRO A 363 12.19 8.06 16.53
CA PRO A 363 13.33 7.42 15.87
C PRO A 363 12.91 6.18 15.09
N ASN A 364 13.35 6.05 13.84
CA ASN A 364 13.13 4.85 13.03
C ASN A 364 14.04 3.69 13.51
N ARG A 365 13.96 2.52 12.85
CA ARG A 365 14.76 1.32 13.19
C ARG A 365 16.29 1.51 13.09
N HIS A 366 16.77 2.59 12.49
CA HIS A 366 18.18 2.94 12.35
C HIS A 366 18.62 4.04 13.33
N GLY A 367 17.68 4.65 14.07
CA GLY A 367 17.91 5.77 15.00
C GLY A 367 17.56 7.15 14.43
N ASP A 368 17.17 7.25 13.15
CA ASP A 368 16.91 8.54 12.52
C ASP A 368 15.60 9.15 13.04
N THR A 369 15.65 10.41 13.47
CA THR A 369 14.49 11.22 13.83
C THR A 369 13.90 11.97 12.63
N SER A 370 14.71 12.24 11.61
CA SER A 370 14.26 12.85 10.35
C SER A 370 15.19 12.54 9.18
N ARG A 371 14.72 12.74 7.95
CA ARG A 371 15.53 12.70 6.72
C ARG A 371 15.23 13.91 5.84
N ARG A 372 16.25 14.53 5.25
CA ARG A 372 16.14 15.64 4.29
C ARG A 372 16.75 15.26 2.95
N ASN A 373 15.96 15.32 1.87
CA ASN A 373 16.36 14.90 0.52
C ASN A 373 16.41 16.10 -0.43
N LEU A 374 17.49 16.23 -1.20
CA LEU A 374 17.50 17.14 -2.35
C LEU A 374 16.88 16.39 -3.52
N SER A 375 15.69 16.81 -3.94
CA SER A 375 14.93 16.13 -4.99
C SER A 375 14.89 16.96 -6.27
N GLU A 376 14.88 16.28 -7.40
CA GLU A 376 14.66 16.84 -8.74
C GLU A 376 13.30 16.35 -9.26
N PHE A 377 12.49 17.24 -9.82
CA PHE A 377 11.08 17.05 -10.14
C PHE A 377 10.79 17.35 -11.62
N ASP A 378 10.28 16.34 -12.32
CA ASP A 378 9.81 16.42 -13.70
C ASP A 378 8.30 16.61 -13.68
N CYS A 379 7.89 17.87 -13.53
CA CYS A 379 6.50 18.30 -13.40
C CYS A 379 5.61 17.95 -14.61
N ALA A 380 6.20 17.64 -15.78
CA ALA A 380 5.45 17.24 -16.97
C ALA A 380 5.11 15.73 -16.97
N MET A 381 5.83 14.93 -16.18
CA MET A 381 5.76 13.46 -16.16
C MET A 381 5.36 12.89 -14.79
N GLY A 382 4.87 13.72 -13.86
CA GLY A 382 4.34 13.25 -12.57
C GLY A 382 5.37 12.60 -11.63
N ARG A 383 6.66 12.93 -11.75
CA ARG A 383 7.75 12.12 -11.18
C ARG A 383 8.91 12.93 -10.61
N PHE A 384 9.66 12.32 -9.70
CA PHE A 384 10.85 12.91 -9.07
C PHE A 384 11.98 11.90 -8.88
N ARG A 385 13.14 12.37 -8.43
CA ARG A 385 14.27 11.54 -7.99
C ARG A 385 15.08 12.23 -6.89
N HIS A 386 15.81 11.45 -6.10
CA HIS A 386 16.63 11.97 -5.00
C HIS A 386 18.11 12.07 -5.40
N LEU A 387 18.67 13.27 -5.37
CA LEU A 387 20.07 13.56 -5.70
C LEU A 387 21.00 13.40 -4.48
N GLU A 388 20.50 13.73 -3.29
CA GLU A 388 21.21 13.71 -2.01
C GLU A 388 20.21 13.30 -0.92
N SER A 389 20.62 12.51 0.08
CA SER A 389 19.86 12.26 1.30
C SER A 389 20.69 12.55 2.53
N VAL A 390 20.10 13.26 3.49
CA VAL A 390 20.74 13.62 4.76
C VAL A 390 19.87 13.09 5.89
N TYR A 391 20.40 12.18 6.69
CA TYR A 391 19.72 11.54 7.82
C TYR A 391 20.17 12.21 9.14
N TYR A 392 19.25 12.37 10.09
CA TYR A 392 19.48 13.06 11.35
C TYR A 392 19.15 12.12 12.51
N GLN A 393 20.11 11.93 13.41
CA GLN A 393 19.96 11.14 14.64
C GLN A 393 20.10 12.08 15.85
N GLY A 394 19.09 12.93 16.04
CA GLY A 394 19.20 14.08 16.94
C GLY A 394 20.14 15.16 16.38
N GLU A 395 21.29 15.38 17.02
CA GLU A 395 22.32 16.33 16.55
C GLU A 395 23.31 15.71 15.54
N GLU A 396 23.40 14.37 15.48
CA GLU A 396 24.31 13.68 14.55
C GLU A 396 23.70 13.59 13.14
N VAL A 397 24.53 13.76 12.11
CA VAL A 397 24.09 13.91 10.71
C VAL A 397 24.91 13.01 9.79
N THR A 398 24.22 12.12 9.07
CA THR A 398 24.81 11.25 8.05
C THR A 398 24.33 11.66 6.66
N THR A 399 25.26 12.07 5.78
CA THR A 399 24.98 12.32 4.36
C THR A 399 25.21 11.06 3.53
N GLN A 400 24.29 10.79 2.62
CA GLN A 400 24.38 9.76 1.59
C GLN A 400 24.23 10.41 0.20
N ASP A 401 25.32 10.42 -0.55
CA ASP A 401 25.35 10.84 -1.95
C ASP A 401 24.74 9.74 -2.86
N ASP A 402 24.05 10.15 -3.93
CA ASP A 402 23.34 9.29 -4.91
C ASP A 402 22.49 8.15 -4.29
N PRO A 403 21.45 8.47 -3.51
CA PRO A 403 20.55 7.48 -2.92
C PRO A 403 19.66 6.77 -3.96
N SER A 404 19.31 7.44 -5.07
CA SER A 404 18.72 6.82 -6.27
C SER A 404 18.67 7.81 -7.45
N SER A 405 19.54 7.66 -8.44
CA SER A 405 19.50 8.47 -9.68
C SER A 405 18.34 8.15 -10.64
N GLU A 406 17.58 7.07 -10.39
CA GLU A 406 16.37 6.66 -11.12
C GLU A 406 15.15 7.56 -10.84
N TRP A 407 14.25 7.69 -11.82
CA TRP A 407 13.02 8.48 -11.69
C TRP A 407 11.85 7.65 -11.16
N ILE A 408 11.13 8.18 -10.18
CA ILE A 408 9.99 7.52 -9.54
C ILE A 408 8.73 8.38 -9.72
N THR A 409 7.66 7.79 -10.24
CA THR A 409 6.34 8.44 -10.35
C THR A 409 5.76 8.65 -8.95
N ALA A 410 5.24 9.85 -8.66
CA ALA A 410 4.81 10.21 -7.31
C ALA A 410 3.66 9.33 -6.78
N SER A 411 2.68 9.01 -7.64
CA SER A 411 1.57 8.11 -7.35
C SER A 411 1.98 6.72 -6.85
N ARG A 412 3.17 6.24 -7.25
CA ARG A 412 3.68 4.91 -6.86
C ARG A 412 4.31 4.86 -5.46
N ILE A 413 4.50 6.01 -4.80
CA ILE A 413 5.01 6.08 -3.42
C ILE A 413 3.88 6.45 -2.43
N GLY A 414 2.79 7.06 -2.90
CA GLY A 414 1.62 7.44 -2.09
C GLY A 414 1.51 8.95 -1.83
N ILE A 415 0.38 9.33 -1.23
CA ILE A 415 -0.20 10.69 -1.27
C ILE A 415 0.77 11.82 -0.90
N GLY A 416 1.63 11.64 0.13
CA GLY A 416 2.61 12.66 0.51
C GLY A 416 3.59 13.04 -0.62
N SER A 417 3.98 12.08 -1.45
CA SER A 417 4.85 12.32 -2.62
C SER A 417 4.13 13.13 -3.71
N GLU A 418 2.84 12.90 -3.90
CA GLU A 418 2.01 13.68 -4.83
C GLU A 418 1.77 15.09 -4.31
N ARG A 419 1.43 15.26 -3.03
CA ARG A 419 1.28 16.57 -2.39
C ARG A 419 2.58 17.38 -2.43
N THR A 420 3.72 16.72 -2.22
CA THR A 420 5.06 17.31 -2.40
C THR A 420 5.30 17.75 -3.85
N LEU A 421 4.99 16.88 -4.84
CA LEU A 421 5.14 17.18 -6.26
C LEU A 421 4.27 18.38 -6.66
N THR A 422 2.98 18.38 -6.32
CA THR A 422 2.03 19.47 -6.58
C THR A 422 2.51 20.78 -5.97
N TYR A 423 2.98 20.76 -4.71
CA TYR A 423 3.53 21.96 -4.07
C TYR A 423 4.77 22.50 -4.80
N VAL A 424 5.72 21.65 -5.16
CA VAL A 424 6.92 22.08 -5.89
C VAL A 424 6.58 22.57 -7.30
N CYS A 425 5.67 21.89 -8.01
CA CYS A 425 5.35 22.14 -9.41
C CYS A 425 4.38 23.31 -9.62
N GLU A 426 3.35 23.45 -8.79
CA GLU A 426 2.29 24.46 -8.93
C GLU A 426 2.41 25.61 -7.92
N GLY A 427 3.09 25.41 -6.78
CA GLY A 427 3.27 26.43 -5.75
C GLY A 427 2.08 26.59 -4.79
N ARG A 428 1.07 25.74 -4.90
CA ARG A 428 -0.07 25.62 -3.97
C ARG A 428 0.00 24.29 -3.22
N LEU A 429 -0.60 24.22 -2.04
CA LEU A 429 -0.91 22.93 -1.44
C LEU A 429 -1.93 22.20 -2.34
N ALA A 430 -1.85 20.88 -2.38
CA ALA A 430 -2.99 20.08 -2.78
C ALA A 430 -4.01 20.10 -1.64
N GLU A 431 -5.28 20.09 -2.00
CA GLU A 431 -6.41 19.98 -1.07
C GLU A 431 -6.55 18.53 -0.55
#